data_AF-A0A8H6UC37-F1
#
_entry.id   AF-A0A8H6UC37-F1
#
_cell.length_a   1.000
_cell.length_b   1.000
_cell.length_c   1.000
_cell.angle_alpha   90.00
_cell.angle_beta   90.00
_cell.angle_gamma   90.00
#
_symmetry.space_group_name_H-M   'P 1'
#
loop_
_entity.id
_entity.type
_entity.pdbx_description
1 polymer ?
#
loop_
_entity_poly.entity_id
_entity_poly.type
_entity_poly.pdbx_seq_one_letter_code
_entity_poly.pdbx_strand_id
1 'polypeptide(L)'
;MPNSTLAPAINVKNMQVQHGLVAQKDRSRPQLIQIRGIADFPRGLVQISWHLVDEQDKRVEESFATAVAEYGYHEAWLEEWSPMAHLVVSRMDVLQRLAEEGTANRLSRDMVYMLFNNQVDYAEKYRGMQMVVLHGLEAMANVTLSAPEQSGGKWTVAPHYIDSVAHLAGFILNGGNALDPRRNFYVTPGWKSMRFARPLVPGARYVSYVKMMPIREQPGFYAGDVYVLQEGQIVGLVGGITFRTFPRSLLNTFFSPPDTTTNAVAQRGTAHHLTGSESLHALSVSPVDRESAVLAETPSLQGHSGSSPACTLTPPTLRSVTASTESSIVLRAMALIAAETAIELTELSDETVFSSIGVDSLLSLVLAEKFTAEFHLDFRSSLFLDCPTIGDLKAWSIDHC
;
A
#
# COMPACT_ATOMS: atom_id res chain seq x y z
N MET A 1 14.96 -18.46 43.47
CA MET A 1 15.15 -17.18 42.76
C MET A 1 14.17 -16.18 43.39
N PRO A 2 14.63 -15.01 43.84
CA PRO A 2 13.75 -14.04 44.49
C PRO A 2 12.69 -13.50 43.52
N ASN A 3 11.46 -13.34 43.99
CA ASN A 3 10.34 -12.69 43.32
C ASN A 3 10.62 -11.18 43.12
N SER A 4 10.97 -10.78 41.91
CA SER A 4 10.79 -9.43 41.31
C SER A 4 11.19 -9.62 39.84
N THR A 5 10.42 -9.29 38.80
CA THR A 5 9.80 -8.01 38.46
C THR A 5 8.86 -8.23 37.27
N LEU A 6 7.76 -7.47 37.16
CA LEU A 6 7.03 -7.32 35.89
C LEU A 6 8.06 -6.98 34.79
N ALA A 7 8.05 -7.72 33.68
CA ALA A 7 8.87 -7.35 32.53
C ALA A 7 8.60 -5.87 32.19
N PRO A 8 9.64 -5.06 31.92
CA PRO A 8 9.45 -3.65 31.63
C PRO A 8 8.55 -3.48 30.40
N ALA A 9 7.79 -2.38 30.38
CA ALA A 9 6.97 -2.06 29.22
C ALA A 9 7.89 -1.77 28.02
N ILE A 10 7.55 -2.27 26.83
CA ILE A 10 8.36 -2.09 25.62
C ILE A 10 7.63 -1.18 24.64
N ASN A 11 8.29 -0.09 24.25
CA ASN A 11 7.90 0.76 23.15
C ASN A 11 8.67 0.35 21.89
N VAL A 12 7.96 -0.10 20.85
CA VAL A 12 8.56 -0.38 19.54
C VAL A 12 8.48 0.89 18.69
N LYS A 13 9.60 1.61 18.63
CA LYS A 13 9.74 2.91 17.96
C LYS A 13 10.33 2.76 16.56
N ASN A 14 10.04 3.76 15.73
CA ASN A 14 10.65 3.93 14.41
C ASN A 14 10.65 2.63 13.60
N MET A 15 9.52 1.92 13.61
CA MET A 15 9.37 0.75 12.75
C MET A 15 9.42 1.23 11.31
N GLN A 16 10.30 0.64 10.52
CA GLN A 16 10.42 0.86 9.09
C GLN A 16 10.41 -0.49 8.40
N VAL A 17 9.47 -0.68 7.48
CA VAL A 17 9.37 -1.86 6.63
C VAL A 17 9.75 -1.41 5.23
N GLN A 18 10.92 -1.87 4.77
CA GLN A 18 11.44 -1.53 3.44
C GLN A 18 10.82 -2.42 2.37
N HIS A 19 10.64 -3.70 2.67
CA HIS A 19 10.12 -4.69 1.74
C HIS A 19 9.08 -5.58 2.43
N GLY A 20 7.99 -5.86 1.74
CA GLY A 20 7.00 -6.83 2.19
C GLY A 20 7.61 -8.23 2.23
N LEU A 21 7.34 -8.98 3.31
CA LEU A 21 7.74 -10.37 3.39
C LEU A 21 6.58 -11.27 2.94
N VAL A 22 6.71 -11.85 1.75
CA VAL A 22 5.74 -12.82 1.22
C VAL A 22 6.18 -14.23 1.59
N ALA A 23 5.27 -15.00 2.20
CA ALA A 23 5.54 -16.39 2.52
C ALA A 23 5.71 -17.22 1.24
N GLN A 24 6.75 -18.05 1.18
CA GLN A 24 6.95 -18.97 0.05
C GLN A 24 5.76 -19.93 -0.09
N LYS A 25 5.40 -20.22 -1.35
CA LYS A 25 4.33 -21.18 -1.63
C LYS A 25 4.84 -22.61 -1.43
N ASP A 26 6.06 -22.88 -1.89
CA ASP A 26 6.76 -24.12 -1.56
C ASP A 26 7.13 -24.13 -0.07
N ARG A 27 6.66 -25.15 0.65
CA ARG A 27 6.95 -25.39 2.07
C ARG A 27 7.95 -26.52 2.29
N SER A 28 8.53 -27.06 1.23
CA SER A 28 9.57 -28.10 1.30
C SER A 28 10.88 -27.54 1.83
N ARG A 29 11.11 -26.23 1.65
CA ARG A 29 12.28 -25.49 2.14
C ARG A 29 11.86 -24.50 3.23
N PRO A 30 12.68 -24.29 4.25
CA PRO A 30 12.39 -23.27 5.26
C PRO A 30 12.62 -21.87 4.70
N GLN A 31 11.70 -20.95 4.97
CA GLN A 31 11.91 -19.52 4.79
C GLN A 31 12.37 -18.93 6.13
N LEU A 32 13.69 -18.82 6.28
CA LEU A 32 14.31 -18.42 7.53
C LEU A 32 14.41 -16.90 7.65
N ILE A 33 14.07 -16.38 8.84
CA ILE A 33 14.20 -14.97 9.21
C ILE A 33 15.16 -14.90 10.37
N GLN A 34 16.18 -14.06 10.25
CA GLN A 34 17.08 -13.75 11.36
C GLN A 34 16.75 -12.36 11.93
N ILE A 35 16.62 -12.29 13.25
CA ILE A 35 16.41 -11.05 13.98
C ILE A 35 17.70 -10.71 14.72
N ARG A 36 18.21 -9.49 14.53
CA ARG A 36 19.38 -8.99 15.23
C ARG A 36 18.98 -7.86 16.17
N GLY A 37 19.43 -7.94 17.42
CA GLY A 37 19.30 -6.89 18.42
C GLY A 37 20.67 -6.37 18.85
N ILE A 38 20.89 -5.06 18.80
CA ILE A 38 22.09 -4.40 19.35
C ILE A 38 21.66 -3.52 20.50
N ALA A 39 22.07 -3.87 21.72
CA ALA A 39 21.77 -3.08 22.91
C ALA A 39 22.76 -1.91 23.06
N ASP A 40 22.21 -0.70 23.21
CA ASP A 40 22.93 0.51 23.62
C ASP A 40 22.61 0.77 25.09
N PHE A 41 23.49 0.30 25.98
CA PHE A 41 23.29 0.42 27.43
C PHE A 41 23.23 1.86 27.92
N PRO A 42 24.13 2.79 27.49
CA PRO A 42 24.04 4.19 27.87
C PRO A 42 22.70 4.86 27.54
N ARG A 43 22.10 4.50 26.39
CA ARG A 43 20.83 5.08 25.95
C ARG A 43 19.60 4.28 26.38
N GLY A 44 19.78 3.07 26.94
CA GLY A 44 18.69 2.21 27.37
C GLY A 44 17.79 1.71 26.23
N LEU A 45 18.34 1.57 25.02
CA LEU A 45 17.60 1.17 23.82
C LEU A 45 18.23 -0.05 23.12
N VAL A 46 17.42 -0.76 22.35
CA VAL A 46 17.88 -1.87 21.49
C VAL A 46 17.51 -1.55 20.05
N GLN A 47 18.52 -1.45 19.18
CA GLN A 47 18.28 -1.41 17.74
C GLN A 47 17.97 -2.81 17.24
N ILE A 48 16.88 -2.96 16.49
CA ILE A 48 16.41 -4.25 15.98
C ILE A 48 16.37 -4.20 14.46
N SER A 49 16.89 -5.24 13.81
CA SER A 49 16.77 -5.44 12.37
C SER A 49 16.35 -6.87 12.04
N TRP A 50 15.52 -7.00 10.99
CA TRP A 50 15.05 -8.28 10.47
C TRP A 50 15.64 -8.53 9.10
N HIS A 51 16.21 -9.72 8.92
CA HIS A 51 16.91 -10.12 7.71
C HIS A 51 16.37 -11.45 7.20
N LEU A 52 16.37 -11.61 5.88
CA LEU A 52 16.24 -12.92 5.28
C LEU A 52 17.53 -13.71 5.44
N VAL A 53 17.40 -15.02 5.47
CA VAL A 53 18.54 -15.95 5.39
C VAL A 53 18.47 -16.63 4.04
N ASP A 54 19.59 -16.64 3.33
CA ASP A 54 19.72 -17.22 2.00
C ASP A 54 19.79 -18.76 2.03
N GLU A 55 19.89 -19.37 0.85
CA GLU A 55 19.93 -20.82 0.71
C GLU A 55 21.20 -21.47 1.29
N GLN A 56 22.24 -20.68 1.54
CA GLN A 56 23.49 -21.11 2.15
C GLN A 56 23.50 -20.88 3.68
N ASP A 57 22.33 -20.62 4.28
CA ASP A 57 22.14 -20.31 5.69
C ASP A 57 22.90 -19.05 6.13
N LYS A 58 23.15 -18.13 5.19
CA LYS A 58 23.78 -16.84 5.46
C LYS A 58 22.75 -15.74 5.48
N ARG A 59 22.94 -14.81 6.42
CA ARG A 59 22.12 -13.61 6.52
C ARG A 59 22.34 -12.72 5.30
N VAL A 60 21.25 -12.32 4.66
CA VAL A 60 21.28 -11.22 3.68
C VAL A 60 21.61 -9.91 4.41
N GLU A 61 22.64 -9.19 3.93
CA GLU A 61 23.13 -7.99 4.61
C GLU A 61 22.05 -6.91 4.73
N GLU A 62 21.22 -6.75 3.71
CA GLU A 62 20.08 -5.82 3.73
C GLU A 62 18.96 -6.34 4.63
N SER A 63 18.48 -5.48 5.53
CA SER A 63 17.33 -5.78 6.39
C SER A 63 16.02 -5.40 5.69
N PHE A 64 15.00 -6.25 5.73
CA PHE A 64 13.68 -5.87 5.20
C PHE A 64 12.86 -5.02 6.19
N ALA A 65 13.23 -5.03 7.47
CA ALA A 65 12.63 -4.16 8.47
C ALA A 65 13.63 -3.75 9.56
N THR A 66 13.40 -2.59 10.16
CA THR A 66 14.16 -2.08 11.32
C THR A 66 13.23 -1.43 12.35
N ALA A 67 13.65 -1.42 13.61
CA ALA A 67 12.94 -0.76 14.70
C ALA A 67 13.89 -0.45 15.86
N VAL A 68 13.41 0.31 16.84
CA VAL A 68 14.10 0.55 18.12
C VAL A 68 13.18 0.15 19.25
N ALA A 69 13.62 -0.77 20.11
CA ALA A 69 12.94 -1.04 21.38
C ALA A 69 13.46 -0.10 22.46
N GLU A 70 12.55 0.61 23.11
CA GLU A 70 12.80 1.48 24.25
C GLU A 70 11.96 0.99 25.43
N TYR A 71 12.56 0.87 26.61
CA TYR A 71 11.90 0.35 27.80
C TYR A 71 11.27 1.49 28.61
N GLY A 72 10.10 1.23 29.20
CA GLY A 72 9.37 2.19 30.00
C GLY A 72 8.54 1.53 31.09
N TYR A 73 7.62 2.32 31.65
CA TYR A 73 6.76 1.93 32.76
C TYR A 73 5.29 2.00 32.33
N HIS A 74 4.53 0.95 32.65
CA HIS A 74 3.14 0.83 32.26
C HIS A 74 2.28 1.96 32.84
N GLU A 75 2.48 2.27 34.13
CA GLU A 75 1.74 3.28 34.87
C GLU A 75 1.99 4.69 34.32
N ALA A 76 3.25 4.99 33.97
CA ALA A 76 3.61 6.28 33.38
C ALA A 76 2.89 6.52 32.04
N TRP A 77 2.70 5.48 31.23
CA TRP A 77 1.94 5.61 29.97
C TRP A 77 0.44 5.79 30.21
N LEU A 78 -0.13 5.10 31.20
CA LEU A 78 -1.54 5.30 31.57
C LEU A 78 -1.78 6.74 32.05
N GLU A 79 -0.87 7.29 32.86
CA GLU A 79 -0.92 8.68 33.30
C GLU A 79 -0.75 9.66 32.13
N GLU A 80 0.20 9.42 31.24
CA GLU A 80 0.44 10.23 30.03
C GLU A 80 -0.81 10.32 29.14
N TRP A 81 -1.54 9.22 28.98
CA TRP A 81 -2.70 9.16 28.07
C TRP A 81 -4.03 9.57 28.71
N SER A 82 -4.12 9.60 30.04
CA SER A 82 -5.35 9.93 30.77
C SER A 82 -5.99 11.26 30.31
N PRO A 83 -5.23 12.36 30.11
CA PRO A 83 -5.79 13.59 29.56
C PRO A 83 -6.29 13.46 28.12
N MET A 84 -5.75 12.56 27.30
CA MET A 84 -6.25 12.37 25.93
C MET A 84 -7.50 11.48 25.87
N ALA A 85 -7.67 10.58 26.85
CA ALA A 85 -8.75 9.60 26.86
C ALA A 85 -10.14 10.23 26.75
N HIS A 86 -10.41 11.32 27.50
CA HIS A 86 -11.73 11.96 27.45
C HIS A 86 -12.03 12.63 26.10
N LEU A 87 -11.01 13.14 25.40
CA LEU A 87 -11.16 13.70 24.05
C LEU A 87 -11.47 12.60 23.03
N VAL A 88 -10.74 11.48 23.11
CA VAL A 88 -10.97 10.31 22.24
C VAL A 88 -12.37 9.73 22.45
N VAL A 89 -12.79 9.56 23.70
CA VAL A 89 -14.15 9.08 24.04
C VAL A 89 -15.21 10.04 23.49
N SER A 90 -15.03 11.36 23.66
CA SER A 90 -15.94 12.36 23.09
C SER A 90 -16.05 12.27 21.56
N ARG A 91 -14.95 12.00 20.85
CA ARG A 91 -14.97 11.77 19.39
C ARG A 91 -15.71 10.49 19.02
N MET A 92 -15.55 9.43 19.80
CA MET A 92 -16.30 8.18 19.60
C MET A 92 -17.81 8.40 19.79
N ASP A 93 -18.22 9.15 20.80
CA ASP A 93 -19.64 9.50 21.02
C ASP A 93 -20.21 10.30 19.83
N VAL A 94 -19.43 11.22 19.26
CA VAL A 94 -19.80 11.94 18.04
C VAL A 94 -19.98 10.98 16.86
N LEU A 95 -19.05 10.05 16.63
CA LEU A 95 -19.17 9.05 15.56
C LEU A 95 -20.43 8.20 15.72
N GLN A 96 -20.74 7.79 16.96
CA GLN A 96 -21.95 7.00 17.24
C GLN A 96 -23.22 7.79 16.91
N ARG A 97 -23.32 9.05 17.34
CA ARG A 97 -24.46 9.92 16.99
C ARG A 97 -24.59 10.11 15.48
N LEU A 98 -23.49 10.37 14.78
CA LEU A 98 -23.51 10.49 13.31
C LEU A 98 -24.01 9.21 12.64
N ALA A 99 -23.72 8.03 13.21
CA ALA A 99 -24.23 6.77 12.68
C ALA A 99 -25.72 6.56 12.96
N GLU A 100 -26.21 6.96 14.14
CA GLU A 100 -27.63 6.95 14.48
C GLU A 100 -28.44 7.89 13.59
N GLU A 101 -27.86 9.02 13.21
CA GLU A 101 -28.43 9.99 12.27
C GLU A 101 -28.30 9.56 10.80
N GLY A 102 -27.64 8.44 10.50
CA GLY A 102 -27.43 7.94 9.13
C GLY A 102 -26.36 8.69 8.33
N THR A 103 -25.56 9.54 8.97
CA THR A 103 -24.47 10.31 8.35
C THR A 103 -23.15 9.54 8.31
N ALA A 104 -22.85 8.78 9.37
CA ALA A 104 -21.71 7.87 9.41
C ALA A 104 -22.13 6.43 9.04
N ASN A 105 -21.22 5.67 8.44
CA ASN A 105 -21.47 4.26 8.16
C ASN A 105 -21.25 3.43 9.43
N ARG A 106 -22.18 2.52 9.73
CA ARG A 106 -22.00 1.47 10.75
C ARG A 106 -21.98 0.11 10.05
N LEU A 107 -20.84 -0.58 10.14
CA LEU A 107 -20.58 -1.82 9.43
C LEU A 107 -20.45 -2.98 10.43
N SER A 108 -21.08 -4.11 10.13
CA SER A 108 -20.87 -5.36 10.88
C SER A 108 -19.51 -5.97 10.57
N ARG A 109 -19.03 -6.89 11.43
CA ARG A 109 -17.85 -7.74 11.19
C ARG A 109 -17.79 -8.26 9.75
N ASP A 110 -18.85 -8.91 9.29
CA ASP A 110 -18.86 -9.55 7.97
C ASP A 110 -18.73 -8.52 6.85
N MET A 111 -19.39 -7.36 6.98
CA MET A 111 -19.26 -6.29 5.99
C MET A 111 -17.86 -5.67 5.98
N VAL A 112 -17.26 -5.45 7.16
CA VAL A 112 -15.89 -4.95 7.30
C VAL A 112 -14.91 -5.86 6.58
N TYR A 113 -14.94 -7.16 6.87
CA TYR A 113 -13.99 -8.10 6.23
C TYR A 113 -14.35 -8.43 4.79
N MET A 114 -15.61 -8.32 4.37
CA MET A 114 -15.99 -8.37 2.95
C MET A 114 -15.36 -7.21 2.17
N LEU A 115 -15.46 -5.98 2.69
CA LEU A 115 -14.86 -4.79 2.06
C LEU A 115 -13.33 -4.86 2.07
N PHE A 116 -12.74 -5.35 3.17
CA PHE A 116 -11.30 -5.48 3.27
C PHE A 116 -10.74 -6.53 2.31
N ASN A 117 -11.48 -7.60 2.02
CA ASN A 117 -11.10 -8.67 1.11
C ASN A 117 -10.91 -8.21 -0.35
N ASN A 118 -11.37 -7.00 -0.70
CA ASN A 118 -10.98 -6.40 -1.99
C ASN A 118 -9.46 -6.15 -2.08
N GLN A 119 -8.74 -6.15 -0.96
CA GLN A 119 -7.29 -5.96 -0.93
C GLN A 119 -6.57 -7.00 -0.07
N VAL A 120 -7.12 -7.37 1.09
CA VAL A 120 -6.47 -8.24 2.07
C VAL A 120 -7.47 -9.28 2.58
N ASP A 121 -7.18 -10.56 2.32
CA ASP A 121 -7.94 -11.68 2.88
C ASP A 121 -7.35 -12.10 4.24
N TYR A 122 -7.93 -11.57 5.33
CA TYR A 122 -7.50 -11.90 6.68
C TYR A 122 -7.94 -13.31 7.09
N ALA A 123 -7.02 -14.09 7.67
CA ALA A 123 -7.35 -15.32 8.36
C ALA A 123 -8.23 -15.05 9.60
N GLU A 124 -9.06 -16.02 9.99
CA GLU A 124 -10.08 -15.84 11.03
C GLU A 124 -9.53 -15.27 12.36
N LYS A 125 -8.35 -15.74 12.80
CA LYS A 125 -7.72 -15.26 14.05
C LYS A 125 -7.28 -13.79 14.03
N TYR A 126 -7.13 -13.20 12.84
CA TYR A 126 -6.85 -11.77 12.64
C TYR A 126 -8.13 -10.94 12.50
N ARG A 127 -9.30 -11.58 12.36
CA ARG A 127 -10.56 -10.87 12.20
C ARG A 127 -11.08 -10.40 13.56
N GLY A 128 -10.41 -9.45 14.22
CA GLY A 128 -10.80 -9.00 15.57
C GLY A 128 -11.93 -7.98 15.61
N MET A 129 -12.11 -7.17 14.56
CA MET A 129 -13.14 -6.13 14.50
C MET A 129 -14.54 -6.76 14.43
N GLN A 130 -15.41 -6.39 15.36
CA GLN A 130 -16.80 -6.87 15.46
C GLN A 130 -17.79 -5.91 14.79
N MET A 131 -17.47 -4.63 14.84
CA MET A 131 -18.27 -3.55 14.26
C MET A 131 -17.35 -2.35 14.05
N VAL A 132 -17.55 -1.62 12.96
CA VAL A 132 -16.84 -0.36 12.67
C VAL A 132 -17.87 0.75 12.43
N VAL A 133 -17.67 1.90 13.07
CA VAL A 133 -18.32 3.16 12.68
C VAL A 133 -17.28 4.03 12.00
N LEU A 134 -17.54 4.47 10.77
CA LEU A 134 -16.63 5.34 10.03
C LEU A 134 -17.33 6.57 9.41
N HIS A 135 -16.63 7.69 9.41
CA HIS A 135 -17.04 8.92 8.76
C HIS A 135 -15.81 9.64 8.20
N GLY A 136 -15.68 9.68 6.87
CA GLY A 136 -14.47 10.18 6.23
C GLY A 136 -13.24 9.35 6.61
N LEU A 137 -12.19 10.02 7.08
CA LEU A 137 -10.95 9.40 7.54
C LEU A 137 -10.90 9.14 9.06
N GLU A 138 -12.04 9.15 9.73
CA GLU A 138 -12.17 8.92 11.17
C GLU A 138 -13.05 7.71 11.43
N ALA A 139 -12.62 6.80 12.32
CA ALA A 139 -13.41 5.62 12.66
C ALA A 139 -13.17 5.13 14.09
N MET A 140 -14.14 4.36 14.59
CA MET A 140 -14.01 3.53 15.76
C MET A 140 -14.40 2.08 15.45
N ALA A 141 -13.81 1.13 16.17
CA ALA A 141 -14.14 -0.28 16.06
C ALA A 141 -14.29 -0.94 17.42
N ASN A 142 -15.34 -1.73 17.61
CA ASN A 142 -15.39 -2.69 18.70
C ASN A 142 -14.55 -3.90 18.30
N VAL A 143 -13.58 -4.28 19.12
CA VAL A 143 -12.65 -5.37 18.86
C VAL A 143 -12.84 -6.46 19.89
N THR A 144 -12.80 -7.72 19.46
CA THR A 144 -12.71 -8.88 20.35
C THR A 144 -11.55 -9.73 19.87
N LEU A 145 -10.57 -9.95 20.74
CA LEU A 145 -9.39 -10.73 20.40
C LEU A 145 -9.73 -12.21 20.29
N SER A 146 -9.08 -12.90 19.36
CA SER A 146 -9.30 -14.34 19.18
C SER A 146 -9.00 -15.13 20.45
N ALA A 147 -9.81 -16.17 20.69
CA ALA A 147 -9.72 -16.99 21.88
C ALA A 147 -8.40 -17.79 21.89
N PRO A 148 -7.91 -18.26 23.06
CA PRO A 148 -6.64 -19.00 23.15
C PRO A 148 -6.54 -20.17 22.17
N GLU A 149 -7.64 -20.88 21.92
CA GLU A 149 -7.73 -22.05 21.05
C GLU A 149 -7.47 -21.69 19.57
N GLN A 150 -7.67 -20.43 19.20
CA GLN A 150 -7.49 -19.90 17.84
C GLN A 150 -6.12 -19.25 17.62
N SER A 151 -5.43 -18.90 18.72
CA SER A 151 -4.20 -18.09 18.70
C SER A 151 -3.02 -18.90 18.14
N GLY A 152 -2.84 -20.13 18.66
CA GLY A 152 -1.75 -21.04 18.33
C GLY A 152 -0.36 -20.49 18.70
N GLY A 153 0.53 -21.33 19.23
CA GLY A 153 1.90 -20.93 19.59
C GLY A 153 2.02 -20.16 20.90
N LYS A 154 3.25 -19.74 21.24
CA LYS A 154 3.59 -18.99 22.46
C LYS A 154 4.14 -17.62 22.07
N TRP A 155 3.53 -16.56 22.60
CA TRP A 155 3.84 -15.18 22.22
C TRP A 155 4.09 -14.31 23.45
N THR A 156 5.00 -13.33 23.33
CA THR A 156 5.05 -12.20 24.28
C THR A 156 3.85 -11.30 24.07
N VAL A 157 3.58 -10.92 22.82
CA VAL A 157 2.35 -10.30 22.35
C VAL A 157 2.04 -10.92 21.00
N ALA A 158 0.87 -11.52 20.84
CA ALA A 158 0.56 -12.25 19.62
C ALA A 158 0.35 -11.28 18.43
N PRO A 159 0.96 -11.51 17.26
CA PRO A 159 0.83 -10.59 16.12
C PRO A 159 -0.62 -10.34 15.68
N HIS A 160 -1.47 -11.35 15.73
CA HIS A 160 -2.89 -11.23 15.38
C HIS A 160 -3.71 -10.43 16.41
N TYR A 161 -3.24 -10.31 17.66
CA TYR A 161 -3.84 -9.41 18.64
C TYR A 161 -3.50 -7.96 18.36
N ILE A 162 -2.22 -7.69 18.08
CA ILE A 162 -1.75 -6.34 17.71
C ILE A 162 -2.48 -5.87 16.45
N ASP A 163 -2.53 -6.72 15.43
CA ASP A 163 -3.18 -6.39 14.16
C ASP A 163 -4.67 -6.11 14.35
N SER A 164 -5.38 -6.95 15.11
CA SER A 164 -6.80 -6.75 15.40
C SER A 164 -7.14 -5.39 16.02
N VAL A 165 -6.26 -4.84 16.88
CA VAL A 165 -6.49 -3.52 17.51
C VAL A 165 -5.93 -2.37 16.68
N ALA A 166 -5.00 -2.60 15.75
CA ALA A 166 -4.32 -1.56 14.99
C ALA A 166 -4.85 -1.38 13.56
N HIS A 167 -5.32 -2.46 12.91
CA HIS A 167 -5.60 -2.48 11.47
C HIS A 167 -6.86 -1.71 11.04
N LEU A 168 -7.59 -1.12 11.99
CA LEU A 168 -8.63 -0.13 11.71
C LEU A 168 -8.08 1.03 10.87
N ALA A 169 -6.84 1.46 11.11
CA ALA A 169 -6.18 2.49 10.31
C ALA A 169 -6.07 2.08 8.83
N GLY A 170 -5.69 0.84 8.57
CA GLY A 170 -5.62 0.28 7.21
C GLY A 170 -7.00 0.09 6.60
N PHE A 171 -8.01 -0.29 7.40
CA PHE A 171 -9.38 -0.43 6.93
C PHE A 171 -9.98 0.89 6.46
N ILE A 172 -9.76 2.01 7.18
CA ILE A 172 -10.26 3.33 6.75
C ILE A 172 -9.82 3.68 5.33
N LEU A 173 -8.55 3.40 4.99
CA LEU A 173 -7.98 3.76 3.71
C LEU A 173 -8.33 2.77 2.59
N ASN A 174 -8.38 1.47 2.91
CA ASN A 174 -8.51 0.40 1.92
C ASN A 174 -9.93 -0.18 1.79
N GLY A 175 -10.76 -0.03 2.81
CA GLY A 175 -12.15 -0.51 2.85
C GLY A 175 -13.18 0.58 3.14
N GLY A 176 -12.74 1.80 3.50
CA GLY A 176 -13.60 2.96 3.70
C GLY A 176 -14.04 3.61 2.39
N ASN A 177 -14.87 4.66 2.52
CA ASN A 177 -15.46 5.38 1.40
C ASN A 177 -14.86 6.78 1.16
N ALA A 178 -13.85 7.16 1.92
CA ALA A 178 -13.23 8.49 1.84
C ALA A 178 -12.18 8.61 0.73
N LEU A 179 -11.62 7.49 0.29
CA LEU A 179 -10.59 7.40 -0.75
C LEU A 179 -11.05 6.42 -1.83
N ASP A 180 -10.24 6.24 -2.88
CA ASP A 180 -10.55 5.32 -3.99
C ASP A 180 -9.72 4.01 -3.90
N PRO A 181 -10.18 3.01 -3.13
CA PRO A 181 -9.50 1.72 -2.99
C PRO A 181 -9.65 0.81 -4.23
N ARG A 182 -10.38 1.25 -5.27
CA ARG A 182 -10.48 0.53 -6.55
C ARG A 182 -9.34 0.90 -7.48
N ARG A 183 -8.86 2.14 -7.40
CA ARG A 183 -7.70 2.60 -8.17
C ARG A 183 -6.39 2.47 -7.43
N ASN A 184 -6.42 2.59 -6.10
CA ASN A 184 -5.23 2.59 -5.27
C ASN A 184 -5.33 1.56 -4.13
N PHE A 185 -4.18 1.21 -3.58
CA PHE A 185 -4.07 0.49 -2.31
C PHE A 185 -3.08 1.23 -1.41
N TYR A 186 -3.24 1.04 -0.10
CA TYR A 186 -2.50 1.77 0.91
C TYR A 186 -1.78 0.79 1.82
N VAL A 187 -0.45 0.87 1.88
CA VAL A 187 0.38 -0.04 2.67
C VAL A 187 1.14 0.74 3.73
N THR A 188 1.33 0.14 4.91
CA THR A 188 2.08 0.78 5.98
C THR A 188 3.59 0.57 5.80
N PRO A 189 4.40 1.64 5.65
CA PRO A 189 5.85 1.55 5.77
C PRO A 189 6.31 1.45 7.24
N GLY A 190 5.39 1.54 8.21
CA GLY A 190 5.67 1.43 9.63
C GLY A 190 5.00 2.51 10.48
N TRP A 191 5.55 2.73 11.68
CA TRP A 191 4.98 3.60 12.70
C TRP A 191 6.07 4.24 13.57
N LYS A 192 5.75 5.36 14.22
CA LYS A 192 6.70 6.06 15.10
C LYS A 192 6.85 5.41 16.46
N SER A 193 5.77 4.88 17.02
CA SER A 193 5.72 4.34 18.40
C SER A 193 4.60 3.31 18.52
N MET A 194 4.83 2.22 19.27
CA MET A 194 3.80 1.23 19.59
C MET A 194 3.98 0.81 21.04
N ARG A 195 2.99 1.14 21.86
CA ARG A 195 3.00 0.94 23.31
C ARG A 195 1.72 0.27 23.77
N PHE A 196 1.84 -0.73 24.62
CA PHE A 196 0.72 -1.35 25.32
C PHE A 196 0.97 -1.28 26.82
N ALA A 197 0.21 -0.44 27.51
CA ALA A 197 0.32 -0.29 28.96
C ALA A 197 -0.37 -1.45 29.70
N ARG A 198 -1.37 -2.09 29.09
CA ARG A 198 -1.95 -3.35 29.57
C ARG A 198 -1.76 -4.46 28.54
N PRO A 199 -1.66 -5.73 28.97
CA PRO A 199 -1.56 -6.86 28.04
C PRO A 199 -2.81 -6.97 27.17
N LEU A 200 -2.61 -7.43 25.94
CA LEU A 200 -3.70 -7.84 25.03
C LEU A 200 -4.13 -9.26 25.41
N VAL A 201 -5.29 -9.36 26.06
CA VAL A 201 -5.77 -10.61 26.67
C VAL A 201 -6.64 -11.39 25.67
N PRO A 202 -6.39 -12.69 25.46
CA PRO A 202 -7.24 -13.53 24.60
C PRO A 202 -8.72 -13.45 24.96
N GLY A 203 -9.60 -13.36 23.95
CA GLY A 203 -11.05 -13.26 24.16
C GLY A 203 -11.55 -11.92 24.73
N ALA A 204 -10.65 -11.03 25.18
CA ALA A 204 -11.04 -9.76 25.76
C ALA A 204 -11.52 -8.76 24.70
N ARG A 205 -12.30 -7.78 25.19
CA ARG A 205 -12.89 -6.72 24.38
C ARG A 205 -12.13 -5.41 24.54
N TYR A 206 -11.98 -4.73 23.42
CA TYR A 206 -11.33 -3.43 23.30
C TYR A 206 -12.13 -2.55 22.34
N VAL A 207 -11.83 -1.25 22.35
CA VAL A 207 -12.30 -0.32 21.34
C VAL A 207 -11.10 0.35 20.70
N SER A 208 -10.99 0.29 19.39
CA SER A 208 -9.98 1.05 18.65
C SER A 208 -10.60 2.33 18.11
N TYR A 209 -9.89 3.45 18.22
CA TYR A 209 -10.26 4.72 17.58
C TYR A 209 -9.06 5.26 16.82
N VAL A 210 -9.30 5.80 15.63
CA VAL A 210 -8.26 6.44 14.83
C VAL A 210 -8.85 7.50 13.92
N LYS A 211 -8.07 8.55 13.71
CA LYS A 211 -8.29 9.54 12.67
C LYS A 211 -7.07 9.63 11.79
N MET A 212 -7.20 9.17 10.55
CA MET A 212 -6.17 9.29 9.53
C MET A 212 -6.21 10.71 8.95
N MET A 213 -5.04 11.25 8.64
CA MET A 213 -4.87 12.57 8.04
C MET A 213 -3.82 12.50 6.94
N PRO A 214 -4.00 13.20 5.82
CA PRO A 214 -2.93 13.35 4.84
C PRO A 214 -1.73 14.05 5.51
N ILE A 215 -0.53 13.58 5.20
CA ILE A 215 0.71 14.23 5.64
C ILE A 215 0.94 15.45 4.76
N ARG A 216 1.13 16.62 5.40
CA ARG A 216 1.45 17.85 4.67
C ARG A 216 2.76 17.66 3.90
N GLU A 217 2.80 18.19 2.68
CA GLU A 217 3.99 18.17 1.82
C GLU A 217 4.43 16.77 1.38
N GLN A 218 3.63 15.72 1.62
CA GLN A 218 3.89 14.36 1.16
C GLN A 218 2.63 13.77 0.51
N PRO A 219 2.38 14.06 -0.78
CA PRO A 219 1.26 13.51 -1.53
C PRO A 219 1.20 11.98 -1.44
N GLY A 220 0.01 11.42 -1.24
CA GLY A 220 -0.18 9.97 -1.15
C GLY A 220 0.24 9.35 0.20
N PHE A 221 0.69 10.15 1.19
CA PHE A 221 0.95 9.67 2.54
C PHE A 221 -0.15 10.10 3.51
N TYR A 222 -0.55 9.15 4.37
CA TYR A 222 -1.53 9.36 5.42
C TYR A 222 -0.96 8.84 6.74
N ALA A 223 -1.17 9.58 7.82
CA ALA A 223 -0.78 9.16 9.16
C ALA A 223 -1.89 9.38 10.17
N GLY A 224 -1.88 8.59 11.23
CA GLY A 224 -2.80 8.73 12.35
C GLY A 224 -2.27 8.04 13.61
N ASP A 225 -2.95 8.29 14.71
CA ASP A 225 -2.71 7.60 15.97
C ASP A 225 -3.86 6.63 16.24
N VAL A 226 -3.54 5.36 16.49
CA VAL A 226 -4.54 4.35 16.87
C VAL A 226 -4.56 4.23 18.38
N TYR A 227 -5.67 4.67 18.97
CA TYR A 227 -5.95 4.55 20.39
C TYR A 227 -6.68 3.23 20.65
N VAL A 228 -6.14 2.42 21.55
CA VAL A 228 -6.75 1.17 22.00
C VAL A 228 -7.28 1.38 23.41
N LEU A 229 -8.59 1.27 23.58
CA LEU A 229 -9.29 1.55 24.82
C LEU A 229 -9.89 0.29 25.43
N GLN A 230 -9.96 0.29 26.75
CA GLN A 230 -10.73 -0.65 27.53
C GLN A 230 -11.37 0.12 28.69
N GLU A 231 -12.69 -0.01 28.85
CA GLU A 231 -13.45 0.67 29.91
C GLU A 231 -13.23 2.20 29.91
N GLY A 232 -13.14 2.80 28.72
CA GLY A 232 -12.95 4.26 28.56
C GLY A 232 -11.53 4.76 28.82
N GLN A 233 -10.59 3.89 29.21
CA GLN A 233 -9.19 4.24 29.40
C GLN A 233 -8.35 3.81 28.18
N ILE A 234 -7.39 4.63 27.78
CA ILE A 234 -6.40 4.24 26.76
C ILE A 234 -5.43 3.25 27.40
N VAL A 235 -5.34 2.04 26.84
CA VAL A 235 -4.49 0.95 27.31
C VAL A 235 -3.40 0.57 26.30
N GLY A 236 -3.50 1.08 25.08
CA GLY A 236 -2.46 0.99 24.06
C GLY A 236 -2.55 2.14 23.06
N LEU A 237 -1.42 2.46 22.45
CA LEU A 237 -1.28 3.54 21.48
C LEU A 237 -0.28 3.14 20.40
N VAL A 238 -0.73 3.12 19.14
CA VAL A 238 0.14 3.08 17.96
C VAL A 238 0.23 4.50 17.41
N GLY A 239 1.33 5.17 17.72
CA GLY A 239 1.56 6.56 17.37
C GLY A 239 2.17 6.71 15.99
N GLY A 240 1.58 7.59 15.17
CA GLY A 240 2.04 7.91 13.83
C GLY A 240 2.17 6.68 12.95
N ILE A 241 1.16 5.79 12.94
CA ILE A 241 1.08 4.75 11.91
C ILE A 241 0.89 5.44 10.57
N THR A 242 1.77 5.15 9.62
CA THR A 242 1.78 5.79 8.31
C THR A 242 1.31 4.79 7.26
N PHE A 243 0.70 5.29 6.20
CA PHE A 243 0.32 4.55 5.00
C PHE A 243 0.74 5.33 3.75
N ARG A 244 1.30 4.63 2.77
CA ARG A 244 1.66 5.13 1.45
C ARG A 244 0.70 4.57 0.41
N THR A 245 0.26 5.42 -0.50
CA THR A 245 -0.62 5.09 -1.62
C THR A 245 0.19 4.50 -2.77
N PHE A 246 -0.34 3.45 -3.39
CA PHE A 246 0.19 2.84 -4.61
C PHE A 246 -0.93 2.57 -5.63
N PRO A 247 -0.66 2.69 -6.94
CA PRO A 247 -1.61 2.26 -7.97
C PRO A 247 -1.91 0.77 -7.86
N ARG A 248 -3.20 0.40 -7.94
CA ARG A 248 -3.65 -0.99 -7.79
C ARG A 248 -3.03 -1.96 -8.79
N SER A 249 -2.59 -1.47 -9.96
CA SER A 249 -1.85 -2.26 -10.95
C SER A 249 -0.55 -2.88 -10.40
N LEU A 250 0.02 -2.31 -9.33
CA LEU A 250 1.25 -2.82 -8.71
C LEU A 250 1.02 -3.91 -7.65
N LEU A 251 -0.23 -4.24 -7.28
CA LEU A 251 -0.51 -5.21 -6.21
C LEU A 251 0.24 -6.54 -6.40
N ASN A 252 0.22 -7.09 -7.61
CA ASN A 252 0.89 -8.36 -7.90
C ASN A 252 2.41 -8.24 -7.81
N THR A 253 2.99 -7.10 -8.16
CA THR A 253 4.43 -6.86 -8.03
C THR A 253 4.87 -6.87 -6.56
N PHE A 254 4.05 -6.31 -5.66
CA PHE A 254 4.36 -6.25 -4.22
C PHE A 254 4.13 -7.55 -3.44
N PHE A 255 3.13 -8.35 -3.85
CA PHE A 255 2.64 -9.46 -3.02
C PHE A 255 2.73 -10.85 -3.69
N SER A 256 3.36 -10.96 -4.87
CA SER A 256 3.60 -12.27 -5.47
C SER A 256 4.69 -13.03 -4.71
N PRO A 257 4.50 -14.34 -4.44
CA PRO A 257 5.54 -15.15 -3.84
C PRO A 257 6.80 -15.17 -4.72
N PRO A 258 8.01 -15.06 -4.12
CA PRO A 258 9.25 -14.98 -4.89
C PRO A 258 9.52 -16.25 -5.71
N ASP A 259 8.94 -17.39 -5.34
CA ASP A 259 9.03 -18.66 -6.03
C ASP A 259 8.05 -18.81 -7.22
N THR A 260 7.21 -17.81 -7.49
CA THR A 260 6.27 -17.83 -8.63
C THR A 260 6.74 -17.07 -9.87
N THR A 261 7.71 -16.15 -9.73
CA THR A 261 8.21 -15.32 -10.84
C THR A 261 9.22 -16.04 -11.74
N THR A 262 9.87 -17.10 -11.26
CA THR A 262 10.87 -17.88 -12.00
C THR A 262 10.28 -18.72 -13.15
N ASN A 263 8.97 -18.97 -13.16
CA ASN A 263 8.32 -19.78 -14.21
C ASN A 263 7.80 -18.95 -15.40
N ALA A 264 7.74 -17.61 -15.31
CA ALA A 264 7.20 -16.77 -16.38
C ALA A 264 8.21 -16.50 -17.52
N VAL A 265 9.51 -16.60 -17.25
CA VAL A 265 10.57 -16.33 -18.24
C VAL A 265 10.91 -17.56 -19.09
N ALA A 266 10.55 -18.77 -18.63
CA ALA A 266 10.87 -20.03 -19.34
C ALA A 266 9.86 -20.41 -20.45
N GLN A 267 8.74 -19.70 -20.62
CA GLN A 267 7.70 -20.06 -21.60
C GLN A 267 7.51 -19.10 -22.79
N ARG A 268 8.37 -18.09 -22.97
CA ARG A 268 8.36 -17.22 -24.17
C ARG A 268 9.47 -17.53 -25.18
N GLY A 269 9.92 -18.78 -25.22
CA GLY A 269 10.99 -19.23 -26.10
C GLY A 269 10.70 -20.54 -26.81
N THR A 270 9.58 -20.66 -27.54
CA THR A 270 9.48 -21.66 -28.62
C THR A 270 8.72 -21.06 -29.80
N ALA A 271 9.48 -20.47 -30.72
CA ALA A 271 9.01 -20.17 -32.06
C ALA A 271 8.64 -21.46 -32.80
N HIS A 272 7.57 -21.35 -33.59
CA HIS A 272 7.06 -22.36 -34.50
C HIS A 272 8.15 -23.05 -35.34
N HIS A 273 8.15 -24.38 -35.35
CA HIS A 273 8.61 -25.15 -36.50
C HIS A 273 7.47 -26.02 -37.01
N LEU A 274 7.00 -25.69 -38.20
CA LEU A 274 6.05 -26.46 -39.00
C LEU A 274 6.78 -27.69 -39.57
N THR A 275 6.20 -28.88 -39.40
CA THR A 275 6.32 -30.01 -40.36
C THR A 275 5.11 -30.90 -40.19
N GLY A 276 4.33 -31.05 -41.25
CA GLY A 276 3.09 -31.80 -41.25
C GLY A 276 3.28 -33.31 -41.39
N SER A 277 2.22 -34.05 -41.05
CA SER A 277 1.83 -35.29 -41.73
C SER A 277 0.36 -35.58 -41.42
N GLU A 278 -0.34 -36.04 -42.46
CA GLU A 278 -1.78 -36.25 -42.58
C GLU A 278 -2.27 -37.52 -41.85
N SER A 279 -3.54 -37.53 -41.43
CA SER A 279 -4.45 -38.64 -41.74
C SER A 279 -5.92 -38.22 -41.58
N LEU A 280 -6.77 -38.86 -42.39
CA LEU A 280 -8.10 -38.48 -42.87
C LEU A 280 -9.26 -39.14 -42.08
N HIS A 281 -10.47 -38.67 -42.41
CA HIS A 281 -11.83 -39.25 -42.26
C HIS A 281 -12.64 -38.87 -40.99
N ALA A 282 -13.94 -38.54 -41.05
CA ALA A 282 -14.95 -38.52 -42.12
C ALA A 282 -16.15 -37.59 -41.80
N LEU A 283 -16.96 -37.37 -42.83
CA LEU A 283 -18.07 -36.44 -43.06
C LEU A 283 -19.39 -36.70 -42.30
N SER A 284 -20.20 -35.64 -42.08
CA SER A 284 -21.67 -35.55 -42.37
C SER A 284 -22.20 -34.15 -41.98
N VAL A 285 -22.39 -33.20 -42.90
CA VAL A 285 -23.63 -32.81 -43.64
C VAL A 285 -24.81 -32.30 -42.77
N SER A 286 -25.10 -31.00 -42.93
CA SER A 286 -26.23 -30.15 -42.44
C SER A 286 -27.56 -30.41 -43.21
N PRO A 287 -28.62 -29.54 -43.29
CA PRO A 287 -28.97 -28.21 -42.68
C PRO A 287 -30.49 -28.01 -42.33
N VAL A 288 -30.95 -26.73 -42.22
CA VAL A 288 -32.32 -26.14 -42.45
C VAL A 288 -33.21 -25.99 -41.20
N ASP A 289 -33.96 -24.91 -40.89
CA ASP A 289 -34.16 -23.51 -41.33
C ASP A 289 -34.95 -22.78 -40.22
N ARG A 290 -34.79 -21.45 -40.04
CA ARG A 290 -35.88 -20.48 -40.32
C ARG A 290 -35.49 -19.03 -40.06
N GLU A 291 -35.90 -18.26 -41.07
CA GLU A 291 -35.72 -16.86 -41.40
C GLU A 291 -36.85 -15.99 -40.82
N SER A 292 -36.59 -14.70 -40.56
CA SER A 292 -37.34 -13.56 -41.12
C SER A 292 -36.85 -12.20 -40.60
N ALA A 293 -36.42 -11.38 -41.57
CA ALA A 293 -36.24 -9.92 -41.53
C ALA A 293 -37.63 -9.20 -41.59
N VAL A 294 -37.86 -7.87 -41.59
CA VAL A 294 -37.16 -6.73 -42.24
C VAL A 294 -37.76 -5.36 -41.76
N LEU A 295 -37.06 -4.25 -42.08
CA LEU A 295 -37.46 -2.83 -42.33
C LEU A 295 -37.69 -1.90 -41.12
N ALA A 296 -36.87 -0.86 -40.85
CA ALA A 296 -36.49 0.36 -41.59
C ALA A 296 -37.53 1.49 -41.53
N GLU A 297 -37.15 2.65 -40.95
CA GLU A 297 -37.36 4.00 -41.52
C GLU A 297 -36.80 5.13 -40.61
N THR A 298 -35.96 5.97 -41.21
CA THR A 298 -35.65 7.36 -40.80
C THR A 298 -36.64 8.30 -41.50
N PRO A 299 -36.88 9.51 -40.95
CA PRO A 299 -36.50 10.68 -41.75
C PRO A 299 -35.89 11.82 -40.94
N SER A 300 -35.18 12.66 -41.69
CA SER A 300 -34.38 13.80 -41.30
C SER A 300 -34.97 15.12 -41.85
N LEU A 301 -34.64 16.24 -41.18
CA LEU A 301 -34.18 17.55 -41.71
C LEU A 301 -34.94 18.82 -41.25
N GLN A 302 -34.11 19.74 -40.72
CA GLN A 302 -34.03 21.21 -40.92
C GLN A 302 -35.18 22.08 -40.39
N GLY A 303 -34.98 23.24 -39.76
CA GLY A 303 -33.84 24.15 -39.53
C GLY A 303 -34.43 25.55 -39.24
N HIS A 304 -33.67 26.52 -38.71
CA HIS A 304 -33.69 27.97 -39.05
C HIS A 304 -32.80 28.78 -38.10
N SER A 305 -32.24 29.84 -38.67
CA SER A 305 -30.98 30.53 -38.35
C SER A 305 -31.14 31.88 -37.62
N GLY A 306 -30.01 32.44 -37.16
CA GLY A 306 -29.75 33.88 -36.93
C GLY A 306 -29.51 34.24 -35.46
N SER A 307 -28.54 35.06 -35.03
CA SER A 307 -27.56 35.94 -35.69
C SER A 307 -26.44 36.31 -34.70
N SER A 308 -25.23 36.57 -35.20
CA SER A 308 -24.10 37.20 -34.47
C SER A 308 -24.05 38.71 -34.76
N PRO A 309 -23.32 39.52 -33.96
CA PRO A 309 -22.05 40.07 -34.46
C PRO A 309 -20.93 40.05 -33.38
N ALA A 310 -19.75 39.49 -33.66
CA ALA A 310 -18.56 40.08 -34.28
C ALA A 310 -17.73 41.03 -33.39
N CYS A 311 -16.52 40.61 -33.04
CA CYS A 311 -15.36 41.51 -33.03
C CYS A 311 -14.09 40.73 -33.44
N THR A 312 -13.53 41.18 -34.55
CA THR A 312 -12.28 40.85 -35.23
C THR A 312 -11.03 41.13 -34.41
N LEU A 313 -10.01 40.27 -34.45
CA LEU A 313 -8.61 40.65 -34.71
C LEU A 313 -7.83 39.48 -35.33
N THR A 314 -6.94 39.86 -36.26
CA THR A 314 -6.16 39.08 -37.23
C THR A 314 -4.94 38.33 -36.66
N PRO A 315 -4.38 37.37 -37.42
CA PRO A 315 -3.35 36.43 -36.96
C PRO A 315 -1.92 36.95 -37.18
N PRO A 316 -0.95 36.59 -36.32
CA PRO A 316 0.45 36.62 -36.69
C PRO A 316 0.97 35.21 -37.00
N THR A 317 1.28 35.02 -38.28
CA THR A 317 2.55 34.50 -38.79
C THR A 317 3.19 33.31 -38.04
N LEU A 318 3.10 32.15 -38.69
CA LEU A 318 4.03 31.02 -38.59
C LEU A 318 5.49 31.51 -38.50
N ARG A 319 6.04 31.49 -37.29
CA ARG A 319 7.48 31.39 -37.09
C ARG A 319 7.80 29.92 -36.87
N SER A 320 8.37 29.34 -37.92
CA SER A 320 9.18 28.12 -37.85
C SER A 320 10.28 28.34 -36.81
N VAL A 321 10.04 27.91 -35.57
CA VAL A 321 11.11 27.57 -34.65
C VAL A 321 11.37 26.10 -34.88
N THR A 322 12.56 25.83 -35.42
CA THR A 322 13.19 24.53 -35.45
C THR A 322 13.26 23.98 -34.03
N ALA A 323 12.21 23.30 -33.59
CA ALA A 323 12.28 22.40 -32.45
C ALA A 323 13.00 21.16 -32.97
N SER A 324 14.32 21.20 -32.81
CA SER A 324 15.17 20.04 -32.79
C SER A 324 14.51 18.93 -31.98
N THR A 325 14.73 17.72 -32.44
CA THR A 325 14.44 16.42 -31.85
C THR A 325 15.01 16.28 -30.42
N GLU A 326 14.66 17.16 -29.49
CA GLU A 326 14.78 16.90 -28.05
C GLU A 326 13.80 15.76 -27.77
N SER A 327 14.40 14.59 -27.61
CA SER A 327 13.85 13.30 -27.99
C SER A 327 12.43 13.06 -27.45
N SER A 328 11.53 12.57 -28.31
CA SER A 328 10.21 12.05 -27.91
C SER A 328 10.29 11.04 -26.75
N ILE A 329 11.47 10.44 -26.53
CA ILE A 329 11.78 9.53 -25.43
C ILE A 329 11.92 10.28 -24.11
N VAL A 330 12.61 11.43 -24.10
CA VAL A 330 12.79 12.25 -22.88
C VAL A 330 11.44 12.76 -22.35
N LEU A 331 10.58 13.28 -23.23
CA LEU A 331 9.25 13.74 -22.83
C LEU A 331 8.37 12.60 -22.28
N ARG A 332 8.45 11.41 -22.89
CA ARG A 332 7.74 10.21 -22.42
C ARG A 332 8.31 9.69 -21.11
N ALA A 333 9.63 9.71 -20.93
CA ALA A 333 10.29 9.29 -19.70
C ALA A 333 9.93 10.21 -18.53
N MET A 334 9.92 11.53 -18.77
CA MET A 334 9.45 12.51 -17.77
C MET A 334 7.97 12.33 -17.44
N ALA A 335 7.11 12.10 -18.43
CA ALA A 335 5.69 11.84 -18.20
C ALA A 335 5.47 10.55 -17.38
N LEU A 336 6.29 9.54 -17.61
CA LEU A 336 6.24 8.28 -16.86
C LEU A 336 6.74 8.48 -15.43
N ILE A 337 7.84 9.21 -15.21
CA ILE A 337 8.29 9.58 -13.86
C ILE A 337 7.21 10.35 -13.13
N ALA A 338 6.64 11.39 -13.74
CA ALA A 338 5.55 12.19 -13.18
C ALA A 338 4.34 11.32 -12.77
N ALA A 339 3.98 10.35 -13.62
CA ALA A 339 2.89 9.42 -13.34
C ALA A 339 3.21 8.48 -12.17
N GLU A 340 4.45 8.02 -12.02
CA GLU A 340 4.86 7.09 -10.96
C GLU A 340 5.15 7.78 -9.62
N THR A 341 5.65 9.02 -9.64
CA THR A 341 5.92 9.81 -8.43
C THR A 341 4.70 10.62 -7.98
N ALA A 342 3.63 10.64 -8.78
CA ALA A 342 2.42 11.45 -8.56
C ALA A 342 2.73 12.95 -8.44
N ILE A 343 3.71 13.42 -9.21
CA ILE A 343 4.15 14.82 -9.30
C ILE A 343 3.75 15.38 -10.66
N GLU A 344 3.42 16.67 -10.75
CA GLU A 344 3.10 17.29 -12.02
C GLU A 344 4.35 17.44 -12.91
N LEU A 345 4.19 17.26 -14.22
CA LEU A 345 5.30 17.36 -15.18
C LEU A 345 6.02 18.72 -15.13
N THR A 346 5.31 19.78 -14.76
CA THR A 346 5.82 21.14 -14.59
C THR A 346 6.70 21.33 -13.35
N GLU A 347 6.64 20.42 -12.38
CA GLU A 347 7.47 20.43 -11.17
C GLU A 347 8.78 19.65 -11.35
N LEU A 348 8.94 18.91 -12.45
CA LEU A 348 10.16 18.17 -12.79
C LEU A 348 11.16 19.07 -13.54
N SER A 349 11.97 19.79 -12.78
CA SER A 349 13.13 20.55 -13.29
C SER A 349 14.39 19.69 -13.37
N ASP A 350 15.39 20.10 -14.14
CA ASP A 350 16.65 19.36 -14.32
C ASP A 350 17.42 19.17 -13.00
N GLU A 351 17.27 20.10 -12.05
CA GLU A 351 17.89 20.06 -10.72
C GLU A 351 17.15 19.15 -9.72
N THR A 352 16.04 18.53 -10.14
CA THR A 352 15.22 17.68 -9.27
C THR A 352 15.96 16.38 -8.98
N VAL A 353 16.24 16.13 -7.71
CA VAL A 353 16.90 14.89 -7.26
C VAL A 353 15.87 13.77 -7.12
N PHE A 354 16.16 12.59 -7.67
CA PHE A 354 15.26 11.43 -7.62
C PHE A 354 14.85 11.05 -6.19
N SER A 355 15.78 11.07 -5.25
CA SER A 355 15.50 10.77 -3.84
C SER A 355 14.54 11.77 -3.18
N SER A 356 14.51 13.03 -3.61
CA SER A 356 13.61 14.05 -3.04
C SER A 356 12.18 13.93 -3.56
N ILE A 357 11.99 13.33 -4.73
CA ILE A 357 10.69 13.00 -5.31
C ILE A 357 10.23 11.56 -5.01
N GLY A 358 10.89 10.91 -4.04
CA GLY A 358 10.49 9.59 -3.55
C GLY A 358 10.87 8.43 -4.46
N VAL A 359 11.80 8.65 -5.41
CA VAL A 359 12.46 7.56 -6.15
C VAL A 359 13.56 6.96 -5.26
N ASP A 360 13.16 5.92 -4.53
CA ASP A 360 14.03 5.06 -3.73
C ASP A 360 14.44 3.80 -4.52
N SER A 361 15.28 2.93 -3.95
CA SER A 361 15.74 1.69 -4.62
C SER A 361 14.59 0.81 -5.14
N LEU A 362 13.40 0.88 -4.53
CA LEU A 362 12.22 0.13 -4.94
C LEU A 362 11.52 0.81 -6.13
N LEU A 363 11.28 2.12 -6.07
CA LEU A 363 10.70 2.87 -7.18
C LEU A 363 11.66 2.94 -8.38
N SER A 364 12.97 2.91 -8.15
CA SER A 364 14.00 2.77 -9.19
C SER A 364 13.88 1.44 -9.96
N LEU A 365 13.53 0.34 -9.29
CA LEU A 365 13.25 -0.94 -9.97
C LEU A 365 11.99 -0.85 -10.83
N VAL A 366 10.93 -0.20 -10.31
CA VAL A 366 9.66 -0.02 -11.04
C VAL A 366 9.83 0.86 -12.27
N LEU A 367 10.53 1.99 -12.13
CA LEU A 367 10.82 2.89 -13.24
C LEU A 367 11.70 2.22 -14.29
N ALA A 368 12.69 1.43 -13.87
CA ALA A 368 13.54 0.65 -14.77
C ALA A 368 12.74 -0.38 -15.60
N GLU A 369 11.84 -1.13 -14.96
CA GLU A 369 10.98 -2.09 -15.66
C GLU A 369 10.03 -1.39 -16.65
N LYS A 370 9.43 -0.27 -16.25
CA LYS A 370 8.52 0.52 -17.10
C LYS A 370 9.25 1.18 -18.26
N PHE A 371 10.43 1.74 -18.04
CA PHE A 371 11.26 2.28 -19.11
C PHE A 371 11.67 1.19 -20.10
N THR A 372 12.01 0.00 -19.61
CA THR A 372 12.35 -1.15 -20.48
C THR A 372 11.15 -1.59 -21.31
N ALA A 373 9.95 -1.61 -20.72
CA ALA A 373 8.71 -1.95 -21.43
C ALA A 373 8.30 -0.89 -22.48
N GLU A 374 8.47 0.39 -22.16
CA GLU A 374 8.01 1.53 -22.97
C GLU A 374 8.99 1.89 -24.10
N PHE A 375 10.29 1.77 -23.85
CA PHE A 375 11.37 2.21 -24.76
C PHE A 375 12.15 1.06 -25.39
N HIS A 376 11.93 -0.20 -24.97
CA HIS A 376 12.64 -1.38 -25.45
C HIS A 376 14.17 -1.33 -25.29
N LEU A 377 14.65 -0.55 -24.33
CA LEU A 377 16.07 -0.45 -23.95
C LEU A 377 16.24 -1.06 -22.56
N ASP A 378 17.38 -1.69 -22.28
CA ASP A 378 17.63 -2.34 -20.99
C ASP A 378 17.99 -1.29 -19.93
N PHE A 379 16.99 -0.87 -19.14
CA PHE A 379 17.20 0.04 -18.02
C PHE A 379 17.48 -0.75 -16.75
N ARG A 380 18.68 -0.58 -16.17
CA ARG A 380 19.01 -1.15 -14.86
C ARG A 380 18.60 -0.19 -13.76
N SER A 381 18.09 -0.70 -12.64
CA SER A 381 17.67 0.13 -11.49
C SER A 381 18.81 0.96 -10.88
N SER A 382 20.06 0.52 -11.06
CA SER A 382 21.25 1.30 -10.67
C SER A 382 21.39 2.62 -11.42
N LEU A 383 20.71 2.79 -12.56
CA LEU A 383 20.76 4.02 -13.35
C LEU A 383 20.31 5.24 -12.54
N PHE A 384 19.33 5.10 -11.65
CA PHE A 384 18.86 6.20 -10.79
C PHE A 384 19.83 6.54 -9.65
N LEU A 385 20.83 5.68 -9.40
CA LEU A 385 21.96 5.96 -8.51
C LEU A 385 23.11 6.62 -9.25
N ASP A 386 23.33 6.22 -10.51
CA ASP A 386 24.36 6.76 -11.40
C ASP A 386 23.96 8.14 -11.98
N CYS A 387 22.66 8.38 -12.14
CA CYS A 387 22.04 9.63 -12.58
C CYS A 387 21.13 10.17 -11.48
N PRO A 388 21.65 10.92 -10.49
CA PRO A 388 20.88 11.33 -9.31
C PRO A 388 19.81 12.41 -9.59
N THR A 389 19.93 13.15 -10.71
CA THR A 389 18.98 14.21 -11.09
C THR A 389 18.22 13.92 -12.39
N ILE A 390 17.09 14.60 -12.59
CA ILE A 390 16.34 14.57 -13.85
C ILE A 390 17.22 15.05 -15.02
N GLY A 391 18.08 16.05 -14.80
CA GLY A 391 19.05 16.53 -15.80
C GLY A 391 20.03 15.44 -16.23
N ASP A 392 20.55 14.66 -15.28
CA ASP A 392 21.47 13.55 -15.57
C ASP A 392 20.80 12.46 -16.41
N LEU A 393 19.53 12.14 -16.09
CA LEU A 393 18.76 11.15 -16.86
C LEU A 393 18.46 11.66 -18.29
N LYS A 394 18.19 12.96 -18.45
CA LYS A 394 18.00 13.57 -19.78
C LYS A 394 19.27 13.48 -20.61
N ALA A 395 20.41 13.84 -20.04
CA ALA A 395 21.71 13.75 -20.70
C ALA A 395 22.03 12.30 -21.09
N TRP A 396 21.85 11.36 -20.15
CA TRP A 396 22.04 9.93 -20.42
C TRP A 396 21.15 9.42 -21.56
N SER A 397 19.88 9.86 -21.59
CA SER A 397 18.91 9.48 -22.62
C SER A 397 19.23 10.07 -23.99
N ILE A 398 19.93 11.20 -24.06
CA ILE A 398 20.41 11.80 -25.32
C ILE A 398 21.65 11.06 -25.85
N ASP A 399 22.50 10.55 -24.95
CA ASP A 399 23.74 9.85 -25.33
C ASP A 399 23.52 8.37 -25.71
N HIS A 400 22.42 7.76 -25.25
CA HIS A 400 22.17 6.32 -25.37
C HIS A 400 20.91 5.95 -26.19
N CYS A 401 20.16 6.94 -26.70
CA CYS A 401 19.01 6.77 -27.60
C CYS A 401 19.16 7.68 -28.82
#